data_AF-A0A7V2PTH5-F1
#
_entry.id   AF-A0A7V2PTH5-F1
#
_cell.length_a   1.000
_cell.length_b   1.000
_cell.length_c   1.000
_cell.angle_alpha   90.00
_cell.angle_beta   90.00
_cell.angle_gamma   90.00
#
_symmetry.space_group_name_H-M   'P 1'
#
loop_
_entity.id
_entity.type
_entity.pdbx_description
1 polymer ?
#
loop_
_entity_poly.entity_id
_entity_poly.type
_entity_poly.pdbx_seq_one_letter_code
_entity_poly.pdbx_strand_id
1 'polypeptide(L)'
;MITIFSNDTPIEESDWEKVWAPYPQDVYQAVLKEIEPSDIVLEIGAGDLRLARQIARVAQKVYAIEMQGGLVLDSVRKWHKNAQTSSALELINNIEIIIGDACSIPFPTDITVGVLLMRYCQHIQHYEEKLMKAGCSRLITNSRWRMGVEVVNLMAPRISYDELVVGWYTCWCGNSGFKAGPLENVTHEVLSDISYEVFDCPRCKVNNIKKD
;
A
#
# COMPACT_ATOMS: atom_id res chain seq x y z
N MET A 1 -7.90 -39.12 -23.66
CA MET A 1 -6.70 -38.43 -23.17
C MET A 1 -6.82 -37.00 -23.67
N ILE A 2 -7.32 -36.09 -22.82
CA ILE A 2 -7.57 -34.69 -23.20
C ILE A 2 -6.32 -33.91 -22.78
N THR A 3 -5.54 -33.46 -23.75
CA THR A 3 -4.44 -32.54 -23.52
C THR A 3 -5.04 -31.14 -23.41
N ILE A 4 -5.00 -30.58 -22.20
CA ILE A 4 -5.31 -29.16 -21.97
C ILE A 4 -4.02 -28.40 -22.26
N PHE A 5 -4.03 -27.54 -23.29
CA PHE A 5 -2.99 -26.54 -23.48
C PHE A 5 -3.35 -25.35 -22.58
N SER A 6 -2.59 -25.13 -21.50
CA SER A 6 -2.64 -23.86 -20.79
C SER A 6 -1.82 -22.84 -21.59
N ASN A 7 -2.50 -21.82 -22.11
CA ASN A 7 -1.83 -20.60 -22.58
C ASN A 7 -1.52 -19.74 -21.35
N ASP A 8 -0.62 -20.21 -20.49
CA ASP A 8 -0.09 -19.42 -19.37
C ASP A 8 1.01 -18.51 -19.91
N THR A 9 0.62 -17.48 -20.65
CA THR A 9 1.52 -16.35 -20.87
C THR A 9 1.68 -15.67 -19.50
N PRO A 10 2.90 -15.52 -18.96
CA PRO A 10 3.11 -14.81 -17.70
C PRO A 10 2.52 -13.40 -17.82
N ILE A 11 1.66 -13.03 -16.88
CA ILE A 11 1.19 -11.63 -16.75
C ILE A 11 2.43 -10.78 -16.45
N GLU A 12 2.72 -9.80 -17.31
CA GLU A 12 3.84 -8.88 -17.09
C GLU A 12 3.63 -8.09 -15.77
N GLU A 13 4.70 -7.70 -15.08
CA GLU A 13 4.59 -7.00 -13.77
C GLU A 13 3.66 -5.77 -13.82
N SER A 14 3.56 -5.09 -14.96
CA SER A 14 2.68 -3.93 -15.18
C SER A 14 1.20 -4.28 -15.32
N ASP A 15 0.86 -5.51 -15.67
CA ASP A 15 -0.53 -5.94 -15.82
C ASP A 15 -1.14 -6.37 -14.48
N TRP A 16 -0.31 -6.73 -13.48
CA TRP A 16 -0.77 -7.04 -12.13
C TRP A 16 -1.41 -5.85 -11.42
N GLU A 17 -1.02 -4.61 -11.71
CA GLU A 17 -1.66 -3.41 -11.13
C GLU A 17 -3.12 -3.23 -11.57
N LYS A 18 -3.50 -3.83 -12.70
CA LYS A 18 -4.86 -3.75 -13.26
C LYS A 18 -5.74 -4.91 -12.80
N VAL A 19 -5.14 -5.95 -12.21
CA VAL A 19 -5.85 -7.14 -11.74
C VAL A 19 -6.31 -6.91 -10.30
N TRP A 20 -7.63 -6.95 -10.10
CA TRP A 20 -8.21 -6.96 -8.76
C TRP A 20 -8.37 -8.39 -8.25
N ALA A 21 -7.80 -8.67 -7.08
CA ALA A 21 -8.08 -9.88 -6.31
C ALA A 21 -8.09 -9.52 -4.82
N PRO A 22 -9.06 -10.04 -4.04
CA PRO A 22 -9.09 -9.79 -2.63
C PRO A 22 -7.93 -10.47 -1.91
N TYR A 23 -7.39 -9.82 -0.88
CA TYR A 23 -6.47 -10.47 0.04
C TYR A 23 -7.21 -11.39 1.01
N PRO A 24 -6.51 -12.41 1.56
CA PRO A 24 -7.04 -13.19 2.66
C PRO A 24 -7.21 -12.33 3.92
N GLN A 25 -8.08 -12.77 4.82
CA GLN A 25 -8.54 -11.96 5.96
C GLN A 25 -7.43 -11.61 6.96
N ASP A 26 -6.40 -12.44 7.09
CA ASP A 26 -5.24 -12.20 7.95
C ASP A 26 -4.46 -10.95 7.53
N VAL A 27 -4.32 -10.68 6.24
CA VAL A 27 -3.72 -9.44 5.70
C VAL A 27 -4.55 -8.22 6.12
N TYR A 28 -5.88 -8.30 6.02
CA TYR A 28 -6.74 -7.21 6.48
C TYR A 28 -6.65 -7.01 8.00
N GLN A 29 -6.59 -8.09 8.77
CA GLN A 29 -6.42 -7.99 10.22
C GLN A 29 -5.06 -7.36 10.60
N ALA A 30 -4.01 -7.62 9.83
CA ALA A 30 -2.72 -6.94 10.01
C ALA A 30 -2.86 -5.43 9.78
N VAL A 31 -3.58 -4.98 8.74
CA VAL A 31 -3.88 -3.55 8.55
C VAL A 31 -4.69 -2.98 9.70
N LEU A 32 -5.79 -3.63 10.10
CA LEU A 32 -6.70 -3.11 11.12
C LEU A 32 -6.05 -2.96 12.50
N LYS A 33 -5.01 -3.74 12.82
CA LYS A 33 -4.23 -3.60 14.05
C LYS A 33 -3.45 -2.30 14.15
N GLU A 34 -3.13 -1.70 13.01
CA GLU A 34 -2.32 -0.48 12.91
C GLU A 34 -3.19 0.79 12.78
N ILE A 35 -4.51 0.64 12.68
CA ILE A 35 -5.48 1.73 12.58
C ILE A 35 -5.97 2.13 13.97
N GLU A 36 -5.91 3.42 14.26
CA GLU A 36 -6.37 4.00 15.52
C GLU A 36 -7.77 4.65 15.37
N PRO A 37 -8.56 4.76 16.46
CA PRO A 37 -9.87 5.42 16.43
C PRO A 37 -9.90 6.86 15.95
N SER A 38 -8.80 7.60 16.12
CA SER A 38 -8.65 8.97 15.63
C SER A 38 -8.16 9.07 14.19
N ASP A 39 -7.86 7.95 13.52
CA ASP A 39 -7.33 8.02 12.17
C ASP A 39 -8.37 8.47 11.14
N ILE A 40 -7.94 9.35 10.24
CA ILE A 40 -8.60 9.67 8.98
C ILE A 40 -7.81 8.96 7.88
N VAL A 41 -8.36 7.86 7.39
CA VAL A 41 -7.64 6.90 6.56
C VAL A 41 -7.85 7.17 5.09
N LEU A 42 -6.79 7.13 4.28
CA LEU A 42 -6.89 7.05 2.82
C LEU A 42 -6.52 5.65 2.33
N GLU A 43 -7.49 4.88 1.83
CA GLU A 43 -7.24 3.61 1.14
C GLU A 43 -7.05 3.85 -0.37
N ILE A 44 -5.86 3.56 -0.87
CA ILE A 44 -5.48 3.67 -2.28
C ILE A 44 -5.68 2.32 -2.96
N GLY A 45 -6.50 2.28 -4.03
CA GLY A 45 -6.84 1.03 -4.73
C GLY A 45 -7.83 0.19 -3.91
N ALA A 46 -8.91 0.83 -3.46
CA ALA A 46 -9.86 0.26 -2.51
C ALA A 46 -10.71 -0.91 -3.08
N GLY A 47 -10.65 -1.15 -4.40
CA GLY A 47 -11.32 -2.27 -5.04
C GLY A 47 -12.83 -2.30 -4.80
N ASP A 48 -13.32 -3.40 -4.21
CA ASP A 48 -14.74 -3.56 -3.84
C ASP A 48 -15.10 -2.95 -2.47
N LEU A 49 -14.25 -2.07 -1.92
CA LEU A 49 -14.44 -1.41 -0.61
C LEU A 49 -14.46 -2.37 0.59
N ARG A 50 -13.99 -3.61 0.42
CA ARG A 50 -14.05 -4.61 1.49
C ARG A 50 -13.18 -4.26 2.69
N LEU A 51 -11.97 -3.74 2.44
CA LEU A 51 -11.10 -3.29 3.51
C LEU A 51 -11.57 -1.93 4.04
N ALA A 52 -11.93 -0.96 3.18
CA ALA A 52 -12.54 0.32 3.58
C ALA A 52 -13.66 0.14 4.61
N ARG A 53 -14.60 -0.79 4.38
CA ARG A 53 -15.71 -1.07 5.30
C ARG A 53 -15.27 -1.67 6.64
N GLN A 54 -14.15 -2.36 6.68
CA GLN A 54 -13.59 -2.87 7.93
C GLN A 54 -12.85 -1.75 8.67
N ILE A 55 -12.08 -0.93 7.97
CA ILE A 55 -11.40 0.24 8.51
C ILE A 55 -12.42 1.22 9.10
N ALA A 56 -13.52 1.47 8.40
CA ALA A 56 -14.60 2.35 8.86
C ALA A 56 -15.27 1.91 10.17
N ARG A 57 -15.08 0.66 10.62
CA ARG A 57 -15.58 0.23 11.94
C ARG A 57 -14.68 0.68 13.09
N VAL A 58 -13.43 1.03 12.80
CA VAL A 58 -12.42 1.29 13.80
C VAL A 58 -11.81 2.68 13.69
N ALA A 59 -11.83 3.32 12.51
CA ALA A 59 -11.30 4.65 12.25
C ALA A 59 -12.38 5.74 12.37
N GLN A 60 -11.95 7.01 12.47
CA GLN A 60 -12.86 8.15 12.47
C GLN A 60 -13.53 8.35 11.11
N LYS A 61 -12.75 8.26 10.02
CA LYS A 61 -13.22 8.45 8.64
C LYS A 61 -12.33 7.67 7.67
N VAL A 62 -12.91 7.25 6.55
CA VAL A 62 -12.19 6.60 5.45
C VAL A 62 -12.47 7.32 4.14
N TYR A 63 -11.42 7.71 3.44
CA TYR A 63 -11.43 8.03 2.02
C TYR A 63 -11.01 6.78 1.24
N ALA A 64 -11.83 6.32 0.31
CA ALA A 64 -11.55 5.13 -0.50
C ALA A 64 -11.41 5.55 -1.97
N ILE A 65 -10.18 5.47 -2.52
CA ILE A 65 -9.91 5.77 -3.93
C ILE A 65 -9.88 4.47 -4.74
N GLU A 66 -10.68 4.40 -5.79
CA GLU A 66 -10.65 3.30 -6.76
C GLU A 66 -10.94 3.82 -8.18
N MET A 67 -10.15 3.41 -9.16
CA MET A 67 -10.31 3.84 -10.55
C MET A 67 -11.44 3.07 -11.26
N GLN A 68 -11.65 1.80 -10.90
CA GLN A 68 -12.67 0.94 -11.48
C GLN A 68 -14.05 1.23 -10.88
N GLY A 69 -14.68 2.33 -11.31
CA GLY A 69 -15.99 2.76 -10.81
C GLY A 69 -17.10 1.69 -10.88
N GLY A 70 -17.06 0.79 -11.87
CA GLY A 70 -18.00 -0.33 -11.95
C GLY A 70 -17.93 -1.29 -10.74
N LEU A 71 -16.72 -1.63 -10.29
CA LEU A 71 -16.48 -2.50 -9.13
C LEU A 71 -17.03 -1.87 -7.84
N VAL A 72 -16.76 -0.58 -7.66
CA VAL A 72 -17.24 0.24 -6.54
C VAL A 72 -18.77 0.27 -6.52
N LEU A 73 -19.39 0.64 -7.63
CA LEU A 73 -20.84 0.78 -7.74
C LEU A 73 -21.57 -0.54 -7.47
N ASP A 74 -21.05 -1.66 -7.97
CA ASP A 74 -21.62 -2.97 -7.71
C ASP A 74 -21.49 -3.39 -6.24
N SER A 75 -20.38 -3.05 -5.59
CA SER A 75 -20.21 -3.28 -4.15
C SER A 75 -21.16 -2.43 -3.31
N VAL A 76 -21.27 -1.14 -3.62
CA VAL A 76 -22.20 -0.20 -2.94
C VAL A 76 -23.65 -0.66 -3.08
N ARG A 77 -24.08 -1.09 -4.28
CA ARG A 77 -25.43 -1.64 -4.50
C ARG A 77 -25.70 -2.88 -3.65
N LYS A 78 -24.75 -3.82 -3.58
CA LYS A 78 -24.86 -5.02 -2.73
C LYS A 78 -24.91 -4.64 -1.26
N TRP A 79 -24.11 -3.66 -0.85
CA TRP A 79 -24.07 -3.17 0.51
C TRP A 79 -25.40 -2.52 0.94
N HIS A 80 -25.95 -1.60 0.14
CA HIS A 80 -27.24 -0.96 0.43
C HIS A 80 -28.39 -1.95 0.54
N LYS A 81 -28.44 -2.98 -0.33
CA LYS A 81 -29.47 -4.03 -0.24
C LYS A 81 -29.43 -4.80 1.09
N ASN A 82 -28.23 -4.93 1.67
CA ASN A 82 -28.00 -5.66 2.91
C ASN A 82 -28.05 -4.75 4.16
N ALA A 83 -28.01 -3.43 4.01
CA ALA A 83 -28.03 -2.46 5.10
C ALA A 83 -29.46 -2.29 5.64
N GLN A 84 -29.94 -3.27 6.41
CA GLN A 84 -31.25 -3.24 7.06
C GLN A 84 -31.19 -2.69 8.51
N THR A 85 -30.02 -2.24 8.98
CA THR A 85 -29.78 -1.80 10.37
C THR A 85 -29.12 -0.42 10.43
N SER A 86 -29.37 0.34 11.50
CA SER A 86 -28.78 1.68 11.72
C SER A 86 -27.24 1.65 11.73
N SER A 87 -26.64 0.59 12.27
CA SER A 87 -25.18 0.42 12.29
C SER A 87 -24.56 0.29 10.90
N ALA A 88 -25.30 -0.24 9.92
CA ALA A 88 -24.84 -0.31 8.55
C ALA A 88 -24.91 1.06 7.85
N LEU A 89 -25.87 1.91 8.23
CA LEU A 89 -25.99 3.28 7.73
C LEU A 89 -24.92 4.20 8.32
N GLU A 90 -24.58 4.05 9.60
CA GLU A 90 -23.47 4.78 10.23
C GLU A 90 -22.13 4.51 9.54
N LEU A 91 -21.88 3.25 9.16
CA LEU A 91 -20.70 2.86 8.38
C LEU A 91 -20.70 3.43 6.95
N ILE A 92 -21.86 3.73 6.38
CA ILE A 92 -21.92 4.41 5.06
C ILE A 92 -21.53 5.88 5.23
N ASN A 93 -21.86 6.49 6.36
CA ASN A 93 -21.64 7.92 6.58
C ASN A 93 -20.19 8.29 6.86
N ASN A 94 -19.34 7.35 7.29
CA ASN A 94 -17.92 7.61 7.53
C ASN A 94 -16.98 7.09 6.44
N ILE A 95 -17.51 6.66 5.29
CA ILE A 95 -16.74 6.33 4.09
C ILE A 95 -17.05 7.32 2.98
N GLU A 96 -16.03 8.04 2.51
CA GLU A 96 -16.10 8.89 1.33
C GLU A 96 -15.41 8.19 0.15
N ILE A 97 -16.18 7.91 -0.90
CA ILE A 97 -15.72 7.17 -2.07
C ILE A 97 -15.29 8.16 -3.16
N ILE A 98 -14.07 7.99 -3.65
CA ILE A 98 -13.50 8.81 -4.72
C ILE A 98 -13.21 7.88 -5.92
N ILE A 99 -13.95 8.09 -7.01
CA ILE A 99 -13.74 7.30 -8.24
C ILE A 99 -12.72 8.01 -9.14
N GLY A 100 -11.58 7.38 -9.37
CA GLY A 100 -10.60 7.82 -10.36
C GLY A 100 -9.18 7.37 -10.07
N ASP A 101 -8.25 7.86 -10.89
CA ASP A 101 -6.84 7.50 -10.81
C ASP A 101 -6.16 8.18 -9.61
N ALA A 102 -5.71 7.36 -8.65
CA ALA A 102 -4.99 7.79 -7.47
C ALA A 102 -3.66 8.47 -7.80
N CYS A 103 -3.06 8.25 -8.97
CA CYS A 103 -1.87 9.00 -9.39
C CYS A 103 -2.22 10.46 -9.68
N SER A 104 -3.39 10.71 -10.25
CA SER A 104 -3.79 12.01 -10.80
C SER A 104 -4.63 12.87 -9.82
N ILE A 105 -5.49 12.24 -9.02
CA ILE A 105 -6.42 12.97 -8.13
C ILE A 105 -5.70 13.52 -6.89
N PRO A 106 -5.95 14.76 -6.43
CA PRO A 106 -5.38 15.28 -5.19
C PRO A 106 -5.86 14.47 -3.98
N PHE A 107 -4.96 14.22 -3.04
CA PHE A 107 -5.33 13.56 -1.78
C PHE A 107 -6.00 14.56 -0.82
N PRO A 108 -7.01 14.13 -0.04
CA PRO A 108 -7.60 14.97 1.01
C PRO A 108 -6.53 15.39 2.01
N THR A 109 -6.63 16.61 2.55
CA THR A 109 -5.57 17.23 3.36
C THR A 109 -5.70 16.99 4.87
N ASP A 110 -6.70 16.24 5.29
CA ASP A 110 -6.99 15.87 6.68
C ASP A 110 -6.59 14.42 7.01
N ILE A 111 -6.00 13.70 6.05
CA ILE A 111 -5.61 12.29 6.22
C ILE A 111 -4.45 12.16 7.20
N THR A 112 -4.52 11.17 8.09
CA THR A 112 -3.48 10.88 9.09
C THR A 112 -2.64 9.66 8.73
N VAL A 113 -3.26 8.71 8.01
CA VAL A 113 -2.67 7.42 7.61
C VAL A 113 -3.13 7.02 6.21
N GLY A 114 -2.19 6.53 5.39
CA GLY A 114 -2.47 5.91 4.10
C GLY A 114 -2.49 4.38 4.22
N VAL A 115 -3.28 3.73 3.37
CA VAL A 115 -3.30 2.26 3.19
C VAL A 115 -3.11 1.95 1.71
N LEU A 116 -2.12 1.12 1.38
CA LEU A 116 -1.83 0.68 0.01
C LEU A 116 -1.53 -0.82 -0.01
N LEU A 117 -2.54 -1.66 -0.29
CA LEU A 117 -2.38 -3.09 -0.47
C LEU A 117 -2.26 -3.45 -1.96
N MET A 118 -1.17 -3.02 -2.60
CA MET A 118 -0.87 -3.31 -4.00
C MET A 118 0.55 -3.89 -4.08
N ARG A 119 0.70 -5.22 -3.91
CA ARG A 119 2.02 -5.89 -3.81
C ARG A 119 2.98 -5.57 -4.95
N TYR A 120 2.48 -5.30 -6.14
CA TYR A 120 3.27 -4.99 -7.33
C TYR A 120 3.19 -3.51 -7.73
N CYS A 121 2.87 -2.62 -6.79
CA CYS A 121 2.80 -1.19 -7.05
C CYS A 121 4.14 -0.64 -7.54
N GLN A 122 4.11 0.01 -8.70
CA GLN A 122 5.23 0.71 -9.32
C GLN A 122 5.25 2.21 -8.99
N HIS A 123 4.19 2.69 -8.34
CA HIS A 123 3.93 4.10 -8.05
C HIS A 123 4.07 4.47 -6.56
N ILE A 124 4.61 3.56 -5.73
CA ILE A 124 4.67 3.77 -4.27
C ILE A 124 5.35 5.08 -3.88
N GLN A 125 6.48 5.43 -4.51
CA GLN A 125 7.16 6.71 -4.22
C GLN A 125 6.24 7.91 -4.46
N HIS A 126 5.50 7.91 -5.58
CA HIS A 126 4.55 8.97 -5.91
C HIS A 126 3.43 9.05 -4.89
N TYR A 127 2.93 7.91 -4.41
CA TYR A 127 1.92 7.88 -3.35
C TYR A 127 2.46 8.35 -2.00
N GLU A 128 3.66 7.94 -1.60
CA GLU A 128 4.32 8.42 -0.37
C GLU A 128 4.51 9.95 -0.41
N GLU A 129 4.97 10.51 -1.53
CA GLU A 129 5.10 11.96 -1.71
C GLU A 129 3.76 12.69 -1.58
N LYS A 130 2.69 12.14 -2.15
CA LYS A 130 1.35 12.73 -2.04
C LYS A 130 0.78 12.63 -0.63
N LEU A 131 0.98 11.51 0.05
CA LEU A 131 0.59 11.32 1.44
C LEU A 131 1.31 12.33 2.34
N MET A 132 2.64 12.48 2.20
CA MET A 132 3.41 13.46 2.96
C MET A 132 2.93 14.90 2.72
N LYS A 133 2.66 15.28 1.46
CA LYS A 133 2.11 16.61 1.11
C LYS A 133 0.73 16.86 1.71
N ALA A 134 -0.06 15.80 1.91
CA ALA A 134 -1.37 15.86 2.54
C ALA A 134 -1.31 15.87 4.08
N GLY A 135 -0.11 15.82 4.69
CA GLY A 135 0.06 15.81 6.15
C GLY A 135 0.05 14.41 6.79
N CYS A 136 0.01 13.36 5.98
CA CYS A 136 0.01 11.98 6.45
C CYS A 136 1.37 11.60 7.05
N SER A 137 1.36 10.90 8.18
CA SER A 137 2.59 10.49 8.89
C SER A 137 2.95 9.02 8.69
N ARG A 138 1.98 8.18 8.34
CA ARG A 138 2.14 6.73 8.24
C ARG A 138 1.55 6.18 6.95
N LEU A 139 2.21 5.19 6.36
CA LEU A 139 1.66 4.37 5.28
C LEU A 139 1.67 2.91 5.71
N ILE A 140 0.50 2.27 5.71
CA ILE A 140 0.36 0.83 5.91
C ILE A 140 0.35 0.16 4.53
N THR A 141 1.32 -0.68 4.22
CA THR A 141 1.47 -1.24 2.87
C THR A 141 2.03 -2.66 2.85
N ASN A 142 1.94 -3.31 1.70
CA ASN A 142 2.64 -4.56 1.40
C ASN A 142 3.45 -4.47 0.10
N SER A 143 3.69 -3.25 -0.39
CA SER A 143 4.23 -3.01 -1.72
C SER A 143 5.76 -3.07 -1.80
N ARG A 144 6.50 -2.69 -0.74
CA ARG A 144 7.98 -2.75 -0.76
C ARG A 144 8.48 -4.18 -0.65
N TRP A 145 8.04 -4.90 0.39
CA TRP A 145 8.43 -6.29 0.64
C TRP A 145 7.67 -7.32 -0.21
N ARG A 146 6.56 -6.92 -0.84
CA ARG A 146 5.64 -7.80 -1.59
C ARG A 146 5.01 -8.93 -0.74
N MET A 147 5.25 -8.92 0.56
CA MET A 147 4.78 -9.89 1.55
C MET A 147 4.56 -9.21 2.89
N GLY A 148 3.70 -9.80 3.72
CA GLY A 148 3.31 -9.19 5.00
C GLY A 148 2.62 -7.85 4.84
N VAL A 149 2.42 -7.17 5.96
CA VAL A 149 2.02 -5.76 6.02
C VAL A 149 3.09 -5.05 6.84
N GLU A 150 3.54 -3.90 6.36
CA GLU A 150 4.47 -3.01 7.06
C GLU A 150 3.81 -1.67 7.34
N VAL A 151 4.31 -0.97 8.36
CA VAL A 151 3.98 0.42 8.65
C VAL A 151 5.20 1.28 8.36
N VAL A 152 5.11 2.10 7.33
CA VAL A 152 6.14 3.06 6.94
C VAL A 152 5.93 4.35 7.71
N ASN A 153 6.94 4.81 8.44
CA ASN A 153 6.98 6.16 8.97
C ASN A 153 7.42 7.12 7.85
N LEU A 154 6.47 7.86 7.27
CA LEU A 154 6.71 8.73 6.13
C LEU A 154 7.68 9.89 6.49
N MET A 155 7.71 10.26 7.76
CA MET A 155 8.53 11.35 8.31
C MET A 155 9.91 10.89 8.81
N ALA A 156 10.22 9.59 8.73
CA ALA A 156 11.52 9.09 9.16
C ALA A 156 12.65 9.68 8.29
N PRO A 157 13.81 10.02 8.89
CA PRO A 157 14.99 10.41 8.13
C PRO A 157 15.47 9.23 7.26
N ARG A 158 16.02 9.56 6.10
CA ARG A 158 16.57 8.60 5.14
C ARG A 158 18.05 8.87 4.95
N ILE A 159 18.85 7.81 4.91
CA ILE A 159 20.29 7.89 4.62
C ILE A 159 20.55 7.54 3.16
N SER A 160 21.72 7.92 2.63
CA SER A 160 22.10 7.43 1.31
C SER A 160 22.31 5.92 1.35
N TYR A 161 21.90 5.19 0.31
CA TYR A 161 22.21 3.76 0.21
C TYR A 161 23.70 3.47 0.35
N ASP A 162 24.58 4.39 -0.08
CA ASP A 162 26.02 4.21 -0.01
C ASP A 162 26.55 4.31 1.44
N GLU A 163 25.84 5.00 2.33
CA GLU A 163 26.16 5.11 3.77
C GLU A 163 25.79 3.87 4.58
N LEU A 164 24.82 3.07 4.12
CA LEU A 164 24.49 1.79 4.75
C LEU A 164 25.66 0.82 4.60
N VAL A 165 26.21 0.28 5.69
CA VAL A 165 27.35 -0.65 5.58
C VAL A 165 26.88 -2.07 5.20
N VAL A 166 25.86 -2.58 5.91
CA VAL A 166 25.29 -3.92 5.73
C VAL A 166 23.90 -3.94 6.38
N GLY A 167 22.97 -4.73 5.85
CA GLY A 167 21.65 -4.93 6.48
C GLY A 167 20.47 -4.84 5.52
N TRP A 168 19.27 -5.09 6.06
CA TRP A 168 18.01 -4.90 5.35
C TRP A 168 17.76 -3.42 5.09
N TYR A 169 17.24 -3.09 3.92
CA TYR A 169 16.90 -1.72 3.57
C TYR A 169 15.56 -1.64 2.85
N THR A 170 14.92 -0.49 2.98
CA THR A 170 13.74 -0.06 2.25
C THR A 170 14.06 1.29 1.61
N CYS A 171 14.09 1.33 0.29
CA CYS A 171 14.43 2.54 -0.45
C CYS A 171 13.17 3.37 -0.73
N TRP A 172 13.33 4.68 -0.75
CA TRP A 172 12.32 5.65 -1.18
C TRP A 172 11.65 5.33 -2.52
N CYS A 173 12.35 4.70 -3.47
CA CYS A 173 11.75 4.27 -4.73
C CYS A 173 10.84 3.03 -4.60
N GLY A 174 10.60 2.53 -3.39
CA GLY A 174 9.84 1.31 -3.10
C GLY A 174 10.64 0.00 -3.13
N ASN A 175 11.94 0.04 -3.44
CA ASN A 175 12.74 -1.18 -3.52
C ASN A 175 13.24 -1.58 -2.14
N SER A 176 13.08 -2.84 -1.75
CA SER A 176 13.70 -3.39 -0.55
C SER A 176 14.72 -4.48 -0.88
N GLY A 177 15.56 -4.82 0.09
CA GLY A 177 16.53 -5.91 -0.04
C GLY A 177 17.53 -5.93 1.10
N PHE A 178 18.58 -6.75 0.95
CA PHE A 178 19.70 -6.81 1.89
C PHE A 178 20.96 -6.27 1.19
N LYS A 179 21.61 -5.27 1.79
CA LYS A 179 22.93 -4.81 1.34
C LYS A 179 23.98 -5.72 1.96
N ALA A 180 24.68 -6.48 1.12
CA ALA A 180 25.81 -7.28 1.55
C ALA A 180 27.01 -6.38 1.90
N GLY A 181 27.80 -6.81 2.88
CA GLY A 181 29.01 -6.13 3.34
C GLY A 181 30.00 -7.11 3.96
N PRO A 182 31.11 -6.62 4.52
CA PRO A 182 32.11 -7.46 5.19
C PRO A 182 31.48 -8.28 6.33
N LEU A 183 31.89 -9.55 6.47
CA LEU A 183 31.29 -10.50 7.40
C LEU A 183 31.41 -10.04 8.86
N GLU A 184 32.50 -9.35 9.18
CA GLU A 184 32.77 -8.75 10.49
C GLU A 184 31.71 -7.73 10.93
N ASN A 185 30.96 -7.16 9.98
CA ASN A 185 29.87 -6.21 10.25
C ASN A 185 28.50 -6.90 10.33
N VAL A 186 28.40 -8.20 10.04
CA VAL A 186 27.15 -8.96 10.14
C VAL A 186 26.95 -9.40 11.58
N THR A 187 26.17 -8.62 12.33
CA THR A 187 25.76 -8.94 13.70
C THR A 187 24.34 -9.52 13.73
N HIS A 188 23.95 -10.12 14.86
CA HIS A 188 22.55 -10.53 15.07
C HIS A 188 21.56 -9.36 14.95
N GLU A 189 21.98 -8.15 15.31
CA GLU A 189 21.18 -6.94 15.18
C GLU A 189 20.97 -6.54 13.72
N VAL A 190 22.02 -6.63 12.90
CA VAL A 190 21.95 -6.40 11.43
C VAL A 190 21.07 -7.44 10.73
N LEU A 191 21.04 -8.67 11.25
CA LEU A 191 20.20 -9.76 10.75
C LEU A 191 18.78 -9.76 11.33
N SER A 192 18.48 -8.87 12.27
CA SER A 192 17.12 -8.73 12.80
C SER A 192 16.17 -8.12 11.76
N ASP A 193 14.88 -8.05 12.07
CA ASP A 193 13.84 -7.50 11.19
C ASP A 193 13.88 -5.96 11.08
N ILE A 194 14.95 -5.31 11.56
CA ILE A 194 15.15 -3.87 11.39
C ILE A 194 15.61 -3.60 9.97
N SER A 195 14.84 -2.79 9.26
CA SER A 195 15.22 -2.26 7.95
C SER A 195 15.57 -0.79 8.02
N TYR A 196 16.61 -0.40 7.28
CA TYR A 196 17.05 0.99 7.16
C TYR A 196 16.31 1.70 6.02
N GLU A 197 15.74 2.87 6.31
CA GLU A 197 15.13 3.73 5.30
C GLU A 197 16.24 4.47 4.52
N VAL A 198 16.30 4.22 3.20
CA VAL A 198 17.38 4.74 2.33
C VAL A 198 16.85 5.48 1.10
N PHE A 199 17.71 6.26 0.46
CA PHE A 199 17.51 6.77 -0.90
C PHE A 199 18.68 6.39 -1.83
N ASP A 200 18.49 6.55 -3.14
CA ASP A 200 19.51 6.26 -4.18
C ASP A 200 20.06 4.83 -4.22
N CYS A 201 19.20 3.82 -3.96
CA CYS A 201 19.58 2.42 -4.09
C CYS A 201 19.96 2.04 -5.55
N PRO A 202 20.58 0.87 -5.80
CA PRO A 202 20.97 0.45 -7.14
C PRO A 202 19.84 0.49 -8.18
N ARG A 203 18.59 0.20 -7.78
CA ARG A 203 17.42 0.31 -8.66
C ARG A 203 17.10 1.74 -9.06
N CYS A 204 17.29 2.72 -8.16
CA CYS A 204 17.15 4.14 -8.50
C CYS A 204 18.11 4.53 -9.61
N LYS A 205 19.38 4.09 -9.50
CA LYS A 205 20.43 4.38 -10.47
C LYS A 205 20.09 3.81 -11.87
N VAL A 206 19.56 2.59 -11.93
CA VAL A 206 19.09 1.98 -13.20
C VAL A 206 17.88 2.74 -13.79
N ASN A 207 16.92 3.13 -12.95
CA ASN A 207 15.74 3.85 -13.41
C ASN A 207 16.08 5.26 -13.93
N ASN A 208 17.09 5.93 -13.37
CA ASN A 208 17.55 7.23 -13.85
C ASN A 208 18.21 7.11 -15.24
N ILE A 209 19.00 6.06 -15.48
CA ILE A 209 19.61 5.81 -16.81
C ILE A 209 18.54 5.59 -17.90
N LYS A 210 17.37 5.04 -17.55
CA LYS A 210 16.27 4.82 -18.50
C LYS A 210 15.41 6.06 -18.80
N LYS A 211 15.64 7.17 -18.08
CA LYS A 211 14.91 8.43 -18.27
C LYS A 211 15.66 9.43 -19.17
N ASP A 212 16.94 9.15 -19.44
CA ASP A 212 17.80 9.89 -20.38
C ASP A 212 17.87 9.19 -21.74
#